data_AF-A0A4Q6AGE9-F1
#
_entry.id   AF-A0A4Q6AGE9-F1
#
_cell.length_a   1.000
_cell.length_b   1.000
_cell.length_c   1.000
_cell.angle_alpha   90.00
_cell.angle_beta   90.00
_cell.angle_gamma   90.00
#
_symmetry.space_group_name_H-M   'P 1'
#
loop_
_entity.id
_entity.type
_entity.pdbx_description
1 polymer ?
#
loop_
_entity_poly.entity_id
_entity_poly.type
_entity_poly.pdbx_seq_one_letter_code
_entity_poly.pdbx_strand_id
1 'polypeptide(L)'
;MKFTHLLLLLLVTATVQAQKKYEWKTATSGGYTYKYVTNDPMATRFYTLKNGLTVALSPNDKEPRIAVRIPVRAGSNTDPKDHTGLAHYLEHMLFKGTDKFGSLDWAKEKPLLDKIDELYEQYNSTTDESKRKEIYKEIDRVSGEAAKFAIANEYDKLMASIGSQGTNAHTWVEETVYHENIPANALDKFLAVQSERFRNPILRIFHTELEAVYEEKNRSLDNDGWKVQEAMHTLLFPTHNYGQQTTIGTIEHLKNPSLKAIRNYYHQYYVPNNMAIVMAGDFKPDEVIKKIDAAFAYMKPKPVEEYKGPVEAPLAGLIVKEIYGPSAETMRIVYRTGPANSKDADLASVVSSILSNGKAGLLDLNLNKQQKVLGAGAGIRQYKDYGVFQLLANPKQGQTLEQVKDILLEQIEKLKKGEFDESLIKA
;
A
#
# COMPACT_ATOMS: atom_id res chain seq x y z
N MET A 1 72.40 38.44 19.46
CA MET A 1 71.81 37.29 20.20
C MET A 1 70.51 36.90 19.52
N LYS A 2 70.41 35.66 19.04
CA LYS A 2 69.33 35.15 18.20
C LYS A 2 68.08 34.84 19.05
N PHE A 3 66.93 35.40 18.67
CA PHE A 3 65.63 34.93 19.14
C PHE A 3 65.10 33.90 18.15
N THR A 4 65.10 32.63 18.54
CA THR A 4 64.45 31.53 17.82
C THR A 4 62.97 31.48 18.22
N HIS A 5 62.08 31.74 17.26
CA HIS A 5 60.65 31.46 17.38
C HIS A 5 60.43 29.95 17.21
N LEU A 6 59.86 29.30 18.23
CA LEU A 6 59.43 27.90 18.16
C LEU A 6 57.97 27.89 17.67
N LEU A 7 57.78 27.54 16.40
CA LEU A 7 56.48 27.34 15.78
C LEU A 7 55.94 25.97 16.23
N LEU A 8 54.88 25.96 17.04
CA LEU A 8 54.20 24.73 17.45
C LEU A 8 53.18 24.35 16.35
N LEU A 9 53.51 23.34 15.52
CA LEU A 9 52.57 22.75 14.57
C LEU A 9 51.52 21.93 15.33
N LEU A 10 50.28 22.39 15.35
CA LEU A 10 49.12 21.60 15.76
C LEU A 10 48.72 20.68 14.60
N LEU A 11 49.10 19.41 14.67
CA LEU A 11 48.55 18.36 13.80
C LEU A 11 47.11 18.07 14.21
N VAL A 12 46.15 18.61 13.47
CA VAL A 12 44.75 18.15 13.52
C VAL A 12 44.67 16.85 12.74
N THR A 13 44.68 15.71 13.45
CA THR A 13 44.35 14.42 12.85
C THR A 13 42.84 14.39 12.62
N ALA A 14 42.42 14.60 11.37
CA ALA A 14 41.06 14.31 10.95
C ALA A 14 40.85 12.79 11.02
N THR A 15 40.22 12.31 12.09
CA THR A 15 39.71 10.94 12.14
C THR A 15 38.56 10.84 11.14
N VAL A 16 38.82 10.21 10.00
CA VAL A 16 37.78 9.75 9.08
C VAL A 16 36.93 8.77 9.87
N GLN A 17 35.75 9.22 10.30
CA GLN A 17 34.78 8.38 10.96
C GLN A 17 34.26 7.41 9.89
N ALA A 18 34.82 6.20 9.87
CA ALA A 18 34.40 5.16 8.94
C ALA A 18 32.88 4.98 9.08
N GLN A 19 32.14 5.26 8.01
CA GLN A 19 30.70 5.04 7.94
C GLN A 19 30.46 3.57 8.32
N LYS A 20 29.80 3.34 9.45
CA LYS A 20 29.52 1.98 9.94
C LYS A 20 28.76 1.25 8.85
N LYS A 21 29.37 0.22 8.25
CA LYS A 21 28.74 -0.54 7.16
C LYS A 21 27.49 -1.26 7.69
N TYR A 22 26.40 -1.14 6.94
CA TYR A 22 25.17 -1.90 7.15
C TYR A 22 25.26 -3.17 6.33
N GLU A 23 25.41 -4.31 6.99
CA GLU A 23 25.59 -5.61 6.34
C GLU A 23 24.54 -6.59 6.86
N TRP A 24 23.98 -7.38 5.95
CA TRP A 24 23.09 -8.47 6.31
C TRP A 24 23.87 -9.60 6.98
N LYS A 25 23.37 -10.05 8.14
CA LYS A 25 23.91 -11.19 8.90
C LYS A 25 22.80 -12.13 9.31
N THR A 26 23.18 -13.32 9.75
CA THR A 26 22.28 -14.37 10.23
C THR A 26 22.63 -14.74 11.67
N ALA A 27 21.61 -14.95 12.49
CA ALA A 27 21.74 -15.42 13.86
C ALA A 27 20.62 -16.40 14.19
N THR A 28 20.77 -17.10 15.32
CA THR A 28 19.78 -18.03 15.85
C THR A 28 19.53 -17.72 17.32
N SER A 29 18.25 -17.57 17.69
CA SER A 29 17.81 -17.39 19.07
C SER A 29 16.43 -17.98 19.27
N GLY A 30 16.12 -18.47 20.47
CA GLY A 30 14.80 -19.00 20.80
C GLY A 30 14.36 -20.21 19.95
N GLY A 31 15.28 -20.88 19.26
CA GLY A 31 14.99 -21.99 18.32
C GLY A 31 14.70 -21.56 16.88
N TYR A 32 14.82 -20.27 16.56
CA TYR A 32 14.54 -19.72 15.23
C TYR A 32 15.78 -19.03 14.66
N THR A 33 16.00 -19.22 13.37
CA THR A 33 17.04 -18.51 12.60
C THR A 33 16.43 -17.28 11.95
N TYR A 34 17.13 -16.15 12.04
CA TYR A 34 16.70 -14.88 11.45
C TYR A 34 17.87 -14.13 10.81
N LYS A 35 17.53 -13.26 9.87
CA LYS A 35 18.44 -12.26 9.30
C LYS A 35 18.27 -10.92 10.02
N TYR A 36 19.34 -10.14 10.08
CA TYR A 36 19.35 -8.78 10.62
C TYR A 36 20.40 -7.94 9.92
N VAL A 37 20.33 -6.62 10.07
CA VAL A 37 21.31 -5.68 9.51
C VAL A 37 22.21 -5.16 10.63
N THR A 38 23.53 -5.19 10.43
CA THR A 38 24.47 -4.64 11.42
C THR A 38 24.30 -3.15 11.58
N ASN A 39 24.39 -2.66 12.82
CA ASN A 39 24.22 -1.25 13.18
C ASN A 39 22.81 -0.69 12.89
N ASP A 40 21.81 -1.54 12.60
CA ASP A 40 20.40 -1.13 12.58
C ASP A 40 20.00 -0.67 14.00
N PRO A 41 19.69 0.63 14.22
CA PRO A 41 19.27 1.11 15.53
C PRO A 41 17.97 0.47 16.01
N MET A 42 17.14 -0.06 15.11
CA MET A 42 15.89 -0.73 15.44
C MET A 42 16.07 -2.21 15.76
N ALA A 43 17.28 -2.77 15.56
CA ALA A 43 17.62 -4.17 15.81
C ALA A 43 16.60 -5.17 15.21
N THR A 44 16.11 -4.88 14.01
CA THR A 44 15.03 -5.62 13.37
C THR A 44 15.47 -7.03 13.00
N ARG A 45 14.61 -8.01 13.28
CA ARG A 45 14.83 -9.43 12.98
C ARG A 45 13.86 -9.90 11.91
N PHE A 46 14.39 -10.49 10.84
CA PHE A 46 13.64 -11.01 9.69
C PHE A 46 13.69 -12.54 9.67
N TYR A 47 12.53 -13.17 9.81
CA TYR A 47 12.36 -14.62 9.85
C TYR A 47 11.65 -15.11 8.59
N THR A 48 11.93 -16.35 8.22
CA THR A 48 11.09 -17.13 7.30
C THR A 48 10.72 -18.41 8.03
N LEU A 49 9.44 -18.57 8.33
CA LEU A 49 8.91 -19.74 9.03
C LEU A 49 8.90 -20.98 8.13
N LYS A 50 8.71 -22.16 8.72
CA LYS A 50 8.72 -23.44 7.99
C LYS A 50 7.65 -23.52 6.90
N ASN A 51 6.51 -22.87 7.11
CA ASN A 51 5.42 -22.77 6.14
C ASN A 51 5.66 -21.69 5.07
N GLY A 52 6.79 -20.98 5.11
CA GLY A 52 7.15 -19.90 4.17
C GLY A 52 6.71 -18.50 4.59
N LEU A 53 5.95 -18.35 5.69
CA LEU A 53 5.51 -17.05 6.18
C LEU A 53 6.71 -16.18 6.59
N THR A 54 6.77 -14.97 6.05
CA THR A 54 7.79 -13.99 6.42
C THR A 54 7.34 -13.26 7.68
N VAL A 55 8.25 -13.07 8.64
CA VAL A 55 7.96 -12.29 9.86
C VAL A 55 9.07 -11.27 10.06
N ALA A 56 8.72 -10.00 10.27
CA ALA A 56 9.67 -8.95 10.62
C ALA A 56 9.32 -8.37 11.99
N LEU A 57 10.24 -8.46 12.93
CA LEU A 57 10.05 -8.04 14.33
C LEU A 57 11.05 -6.94 14.68
N SER A 58 10.55 -5.75 14.99
CA SER A 58 11.32 -4.56 15.35
C SER A 58 11.00 -4.13 16.79
N PRO A 59 11.70 -4.66 17.81
CA PRO A 59 11.38 -4.39 19.21
C PRO A 59 11.66 -2.92 19.58
N ASN A 60 10.71 -2.29 20.28
CA ASN A 60 10.81 -0.92 20.78
C ASN A 60 9.91 -0.75 22.01
N ASP A 61 10.51 -0.53 23.18
CA ASP A 61 9.85 -0.47 24.49
C ASP A 61 9.39 0.95 24.91
N LYS A 62 9.44 1.93 23.99
CA LYS A 62 9.03 3.32 24.27
C LYS A 62 7.57 3.47 24.67
N GLU A 63 6.70 2.65 24.09
CA GLU A 63 5.27 2.62 24.40
C GLU A 63 4.82 1.17 24.55
N PRO A 64 3.89 0.85 25.47
CA PRO A 64 3.40 -0.50 25.71
C PRO A 64 2.40 -0.94 24.63
N ARG A 65 2.75 -0.72 23.36
CA ARG A 65 1.93 -0.95 22.17
C ARG A 65 2.74 -1.63 21.08
N ILE A 66 2.04 -2.28 20.16
CA ILE A 66 2.60 -2.98 19.02
C ILE A 66 1.84 -2.51 17.77
N ALA A 67 2.55 -1.84 16.87
CA ALA A 67 2.08 -1.58 15.52
C ALA A 67 2.27 -2.84 14.68
N VAL A 68 1.21 -3.30 14.02
CA VAL A 68 1.20 -4.52 13.21
C VAL A 68 0.78 -4.19 11.79
N ARG A 69 1.46 -4.81 10.82
CA ARG A 69 1.03 -4.89 9.41
C ARG A 69 1.07 -6.33 8.93
N ILE A 70 0.04 -6.73 8.19
CA ILE A 70 -0.05 -8.04 7.54
C ILE A 70 -0.20 -7.79 6.03
N PRO A 71 0.91 -7.57 5.30
CA PRO A 71 0.88 -7.43 3.86
C PRO A 71 0.70 -8.79 3.18
N VAL A 72 -0.10 -8.79 2.12
CA VAL A 72 -0.18 -9.85 1.12
C VAL A 72 0.36 -9.27 -0.17
N ARG A 73 1.33 -9.95 -0.80
CA ARG A 73 1.92 -9.52 -2.07
C ARG A 73 1.01 -9.91 -3.24
N ALA A 74 -0.17 -9.32 -3.25
CA ALA A 74 -1.16 -9.40 -4.30
C ALA A 74 -2.08 -8.18 -4.18
N GLY A 75 -2.39 -7.54 -5.29
CA GLY A 75 -3.13 -6.29 -5.36
C GLY A 75 -3.87 -6.17 -6.69
N SER A 76 -4.20 -4.96 -7.12
CA SER A 76 -5.01 -4.77 -8.33
C SER A 76 -4.30 -5.16 -9.64
N ASN A 77 -2.96 -5.27 -9.68
CA ASN A 77 -2.26 -5.81 -10.85
C ASN A 77 -2.57 -7.29 -11.09
N THR A 78 -2.91 -8.03 -10.03
CA THR A 78 -3.21 -9.46 -10.10
C THR A 78 -4.70 -9.74 -10.27
N ASP A 79 -5.56 -8.72 -10.33
CA ASP A 79 -6.97 -8.87 -10.62
C ASP A 79 -7.17 -9.53 -12.00
N PRO A 80 -8.13 -10.47 -12.13
CA PRO A 80 -8.58 -10.94 -13.43
C PRO A 80 -9.04 -9.75 -14.30
N LYS A 81 -8.68 -9.76 -15.59
CA LYS A 81 -8.98 -8.66 -16.51
C LYS A 81 -10.47 -8.39 -16.67
N ASP A 82 -11.29 -9.42 -16.49
CA ASP A 82 -12.76 -9.39 -16.55
C ASP A 82 -13.42 -9.10 -15.19
N HIS A 83 -12.63 -8.93 -14.12
CA HIS A 83 -13.10 -8.65 -12.76
C HIS A 83 -12.13 -7.71 -12.02
N THR A 84 -11.89 -6.52 -12.57
CA THR A 84 -11.06 -5.49 -11.89
C THR A 84 -11.73 -4.99 -10.61
N GLY A 85 -10.93 -4.65 -9.59
CA GLY A 85 -11.44 -4.25 -8.26
C GLY A 85 -11.61 -5.43 -7.31
N LEU A 86 -11.28 -6.64 -7.75
CA LEU A 86 -11.50 -7.87 -6.99
C LEU A 86 -10.63 -7.95 -5.74
N ALA A 87 -9.34 -7.60 -5.83
CA ALA A 87 -8.45 -7.54 -4.68
C ALA A 87 -8.96 -6.57 -3.60
N HIS A 88 -9.48 -5.42 -4.03
CA HIS A 88 -10.08 -4.42 -3.16
C HIS A 88 -11.38 -4.92 -2.52
N TYR A 89 -12.25 -5.58 -3.27
CA TYR A 89 -13.41 -6.26 -2.67
C TYR A 89 -13.00 -7.28 -1.63
N LEU A 90 -12.04 -8.15 -1.96
CA LEU A 90 -11.57 -9.16 -1.02
C LEU A 90 -11.04 -8.54 0.28
N GLU A 91 -10.36 -7.39 0.18
CA GLU A 91 -9.92 -6.64 1.34
C GLU A 91 -11.07 -6.35 2.32
N HIS A 92 -12.16 -5.76 1.80
CA HIS A 92 -13.37 -5.47 2.57
C HIS A 92 -13.98 -6.74 3.17
N MET A 93 -14.01 -7.82 2.38
CA MET A 93 -14.62 -9.08 2.81
C MET A 93 -13.86 -9.76 3.94
N LEU A 94 -12.54 -9.53 4.07
CA LEU A 94 -11.76 -10.06 5.19
C LEU A 94 -12.14 -9.45 6.55
N PHE A 95 -12.94 -8.38 6.60
CA PHE A 95 -13.48 -7.82 7.85
C PHE A 95 -14.84 -8.41 8.23
N LYS A 96 -15.50 -9.16 7.34
CA LYS A 96 -16.88 -9.63 7.56
C LYS A 96 -16.96 -10.94 8.36
N GLY A 97 -15.82 -11.43 8.83
CA GLY A 97 -15.69 -12.57 9.74
C GLY A 97 -15.59 -13.92 9.06
N THR A 98 -15.78 -14.98 9.83
CA THR A 98 -15.52 -16.37 9.42
C THR A 98 -16.69 -17.29 9.79
N ASP A 99 -16.57 -18.60 9.60
CA ASP A 99 -17.52 -19.57 10.18
C ASP A 99 -17.43 -19.68 11.72
N LYS A 100 -16.44 -19.03 12.36
CA LYS A 100 -16.27 -19.02 13.83
C LYS A 100 -16.76 -17.75 14.51
N PHE A 101 -16.82 -16.63 13.80
CA PHE A 101 -17.34 -15.37 14.32
C PHE A 101 -18.00 -14.53 13.24
N GLY A 102 -18.89 -13.63 13.64
CA GLY A 102 -19.64 -12.75 12.72
C GLY A 102 -21.01 -13.31 12.30
N SER A 103 -21.44 -14.43 12.90
CA SER A 103 -22.77 -15.03 12.69
C SER A 103 -23.45 -15.33 14.03
N LEU A 104 -24.74 -15.03 14.14
CA LEU A 104 -25.61 -15.43 15.26
C LEU A 104 -25.97 -16.91 15.20
N ASP A 105 -26.11 -17.46 13.99
CA ASP A 105 -26.46 -18.87 13.77
C ASP A 105 -25.91 -19.33 12.41
N TRP A 106 -24.66 -19.81 12.42
CA TRP A 106 -23.95 -20.21 11.20
C TRP A 106 -24.67 -21.33 10.43
N ALA A 107 -25.33 -22.25 11.13
CA ALA A 107 -26.05 -23.36 10.50
C ALA A 107 -27.25 -22.87 9.66
N LYS A 108 -27.86 -21.74 10.02
CA LYS A 108 -28.94 -21.12 9.26
C LYS A 108 -28.45 -20.10 8.24
N GLU A 109 -27.36 -19.39 8.53
CA GLU A 109 -26.77 -18.41 7.61
C GLU A 109 -26.16 -19.10 6.39
N LYS A 110 -25.40 -20.19 6.59
CA LYS A 110 -24.61 -20.81 5.52
C LYS A 110 -25.43 -21.20 4.28
N PRO A 111 -26.59 -21.89 4.38
CA PRO A 111 -27.37 -22.25 3.19
C PRO A 111 -27.87 -21.01 2.40
N LEU A 112 -28.12 -19.89 3.09
CA LEU A 112 -28.51 -18.64 2.43
C LEU A 112 -27.32 -18.02 1.69
N LEU A 113 -26.13 -18.05 2.29
CA LEU A 113 -24.90 -17.59 1.62
C LEU A 113 -24.54 -18.46 0.41
N ASP A 114 -24.68 -19.78 0.52
CA ASP A 114 -24.49 -20.70 -0.60
C ASP A 114 -25.48 -20.36 -1.73
N LYS A 115 -26.73 -20.00 -1.39
CA LYS A 115 -27.72 -19.57 -2.38
C LYS A 115 -27.37 -18.23 -3.03
N ILE A 116 -26.89 -17.27 -2.25
CA ILE A 116 -26.43 -15.97 -2.74
C ILE A 116 -25.26 -16.16 -3.72
N ASP A 117 -24.33 -17.06 -3.42
CA ASP A 117 -23.23 -17.40 -4.33
C ASP A 117 -23.77 -17.85 -5.69
N GLU A 118 -24.67 -18.83 -5.71
CA GLU A 118 -25.27 -19.34 -6.94
C GLU A 118 -25.97 -18.23 -7.74
N LEU A 119 -26.70 -17.35 -7.05
CA LEU A 119 -27.44 -16.27 -7.68
C LEU A 119 -26.50 -15.22 -8.29
N TYR A 120 -25.38 -14.89 -7.65
CA TYR A 120 -24.39 -13.97 -8.22
C TYR A 120 -23.68 -14.57 -9.44
N GLU A 121 -23.38 -15.87 -9.45
CA GLU A 121 -22.81 -16.51 -10.65
C GLU A 121 -23.82 -16.57 -11.81
N GLN A 122 -25.10 -16.80 -11.50
CA GLN A 122 -26.19 -16.70 -12.49
C GLN A 122 -26.34 -15.26 -13.00
N TYR A 123 -26.29 -14.28 -12.10
CA TYR A 123 -26.35 -12.86 -12.44
C TYR A 123 -25.18 -12.47 -13.34
N ASN A 124 -23.95 -12.86 -12.97
CA ASN A 124 -22.72 -12.60 -13.71
C ASN A 124 -22.77 -13.11 -15.15
N SER A 125 -23.31 -14.31 -15.36
CA SER A 125 -23.40 -14.98 -16.67
C SER A 125 -24.63 -14.61 -17.51
N THR A 126 -25.62 -13.92 -16.93
CA THR A 126 -26.86 -13.54 -17.64
C THR A 126 -26.70 -12.19 -18.33
N THR A 127 -26.97 -12.12 -19.64
CA THR A 127 -26.92 -10.87 -20.42
C THR A 127 -28.29 -10.21 -20.63
N ASP A 128 -29.38 -10.98 -20.57
CA ASP A 128 -30.75 -10.46 -20.72
C ASP A 128 -31.13 -9.56 -19.53
N GLU A 129 -31.45 -8.29 -19.79
CA GLU A 129 -31.71 -7.30 -18.75
C GLU A 129 -32.92 -7.63 -17.86
N SER A 130 -33.97 -8.23 -18.44
CA SER A 130 -35.19 -8.57 -17.68
C SER A 130 -34.91 -9.70 -16.71
N LYS A 131 -34.23 -10.76 -17.17
CA LYS A 131 -33.77 -11.87 -16.32
C LYS A 131 -32.77 -11.40 -15.27
N ARG A 132 -31.83 -10.52 -15.61
CA ARG A 132 -30.90 -9.92 -14.64
C ARG A 132 -31.64 -9.20 -13.51
N LYS A 133 -32.68 -8.42 -13.85
CA LYS A 133 -33.51 -7.73 -12.84
C LYS A 133 -34.24 -8.71 -11.93
N GLU A 134 -34.73 -9.83 -12.47
CA GLU A 134 -35.37 -10.89 -11.68
C GLU A 134 -34.38 -11.58 -10.73
N ILE A 135 -33.20 -11.96 -11.23
CA ILE A 135 -32.13 -12.56 -10.41
C ILE A 135 -31.70 -11.59 -9.31
N TYR A 136 -31.53 -10.30 -9.62
CA TYR A 136 -31.13 -9.30 -8.63
C TYR A 136 -32.16 -9.11 -7.51
N LYS A 137 -33.47 -9.16 -7.83
CA LYS A 137 -34.53 -9.15 -6.81
C LYS A 137 -34.42 -10.34 -5.86
N GLU A 138 -34.07 -11.51 -6.39
CA GLU A 138 -33.87 -12.70 -5.56
C GLU A 138 -32.57 -12.61 -4.73
N ILE A 139 -31.49 -12.04 -5.29
CA ILE A 139 -30.27 -11.72 -4.53
C ILE A 139 -30.61 -10.81 -3.34
N ASP A 140 -31.33 -9.71 -3.57
CA ASP A 140 -31.73 -8.76 -2.53
C ASP A 140 -32.56 -9.45 -1.44
N ARG A 141 -33.58 -10.23 -1.84
CA ARG A 141 -34.44 -10.98 -0.91
C ARG A 141 -33.64 -11.95 -0.03
N VAL A 142 -32.83 -12.82 -0.64
CA VAL A 142 -32.04 -13.83 0.11
C VAL A 142 -30.95 -13.16 0.94
N SER A 143 -30.33 -12.09 0.44
CA SER A 143 -29.35 -11.30 1.20
C SER A 143 -29.98 -10.65 2.44
N GLY A 144 -31.20 -10.13 2.32
CA GLY A 144 -31.95 -9.59 3.45
C GLY A 144 -32.32 -10.66 4.50
N GLU A 145 -32.55 -11.91 4.08
CA GLU A 145 -32.74 -13.03 5.00
C GLU A 145 -31.44 -13.43 5.69
N ALA A 146 -30.33 -13.54 4.95
CA ALA A 146 -29.02 -13.87 5.48
C ALA A 146 -28.52 -12.81 6.48
N ALA A 147 -28.76 -11.53 6.20
CA ALA A 147 -28.33 -10.41 7.03
C ALA A 147 -28.91 -10.45 8.46
N LYS A 148 -30.04 -11.15 8.68
CA LYS A 148 -30.62 -11.34 10.03
C LYS A 148 -29.73 -12.19 10.94
N PHE A 149 -28.83 -12.98 10.36
CA PHE A 149 -27.87 -13.80 11.10
C PHE A 149 -26.49 -13.13 11.19
N ALA A 150 -26.18 -12.18 10.31
CA ALA A 150 -24.89 -11.52 10.31
C ALA A 150 -24.75 -10.57 11.50
N ILE A 151 -23.61 -10.65 12.20
CA ILE A 151 -23.26 -9.68 13.24
C ILE A 151 -22.44 -8.57 12.59
N ALA A 152 -23.08 -7.44 12.30
CA ALA A 152 -22.42 -6.31 11.66
C ALA A 152 -21.23 -5.80 12.50
N ASN A 153 -20.11 -5.57 11.82
CA ASN A 153 -18.84 -5.05 12.37
C ASN A 153 -18.29 -5.90 13.54
N GLU A 154 -18.52 -7.22 13.52
CA GLU A 154 -18.06 -8.10 14.60
C GLU A 154 -16.53 -8.10 14.73
N TYR A 155 -15.81 -8.12 13.61
CA TYR A 155 -14.35 -8.00 13.63
C TYR A 155 -13.91 -6.71 14.34
N ASP A 156 -14.48 -5.57 13.96
CA ASP A 156 -14.11 -4.27 14.54
C ASP A 156 -14.42 -4.22 16.03
N LYS A 157 -15.54 -4.79 16.47
CA LYS A 157 -15.90 -4.91 17.88
C LYS A 157 -14.91 -5.80 18.64
N LEU A 158 -14.52 -6.94 18.08
CA LEU A 158 -13.52 -7.83 18.68
C LEU A 158 -12.18 -7.10 18.83
N MET A 159 -11.72 -6.41 17.78
CA MET A 159 -10.48 -5.64 17.78
C MET A 159 -10.52 -4.47 18.77
N ALA A 160 -11.61 -3.71 18.81
CA ALA A 160 -11.81 -2.64 19.78
C ALA A 160 -11.84 -3.16 21.23
N SER A 161 -12.46 -4.33 21.47
CA SER A 161 -12.55 -4.93 22.81
C SER A 161 -11.19 -5.33 23.41
N ILE A 162 -10.18 -5.58 22.55
CA ILE A 162 -8.80 -5.86 22.97
C ILE A 162 -7.92 -4.60 22.98
N GLY A 163 -8.51 -3.42 22.77
CA GLY A 163 -7.82 -2.13 22.78
C GLY A 163 -7.09 -1.79 21.48
N SER A 164 -7.39 -2.48 20.38
CA SER A 164 -6.83 -2.12 19.07
C SER A 164 -7.28 -0.73 18.65
N GLN A 165 -6.39 -0.03 17.97
CA GLN A 165 -6.61 1.31 17.43
C GLN A 165 -6.18 1.34 15.97
N GLY A 166 -6.86 2.17 15.17
CA GLY A 166 -6.53 2.35 13.76
C GLY A 166 -6.69 1.08 12.92
N THR A 167 -7.60 0.19 13.30
CA THR A 167 -8.03 -0.97 12.49
C THR A 167 -8.43 -0.49 11.12
N ASN A 168 -7.65 -0.86 10.10
CA ASN A 168 -7.92 -0.49 8.72
C ASN A 168 -7.08 -1.36 7.76
N ALA A 169 -7.34 -1.23 6.47
CA ALA A 169 -6.56 -1.84 5.42
C ALA A 169 -6.44 -0.91 4.22
N HIS A 170 -5.66 -1.34 3.24
CA HIS A 170 -5.68 -0.77 1.92
C HIS A 170 -5.24 -1.81 0.90
N THR A 171 -5.70 -1.60 -0.32
CA THR A 171 -5.25 -2.32 -1.50
C THR A 171 -4.57 -1.33 -2.43
N TRP A 172 -3.48 -1.78 -3.04
CA TRP A 172 -2.75 -1.06 -4.07
C TRP A 172 -2.37 -2.00 -5.21
N VAL A 173 -1.60 -1.53 -6.18
CA VAL A 173 -1.29 -2.27 -7.41
C VAL A 173 -0.60 -3.62 -7.14
N GLU A 174 0.21 -3.72 -6.08
CA GLU A 174 1.04 -4.91 -5.80
C GLU A 174 0.75 -5.60 -4.47
N GLU A 175 -0.07 -4.97 -3.63
CA GLU A 175 -0.26 -5.42 -2.26
C GLU A 175 -1.65 -5.09 -1.71
N THR A 176 -2.09 -5.90 -0.76
CA THR A 176 -3.17 -5.59 0.18
C THR A 176 -2.58 -5.69 1.58
N VAL A 177 -2.75 -4.65 2.41
CA VAL A 177 -2.12 -4.55 3.72
C VAL A 177 -3.15 -4.24 4.80
N TYR A 178 -3.27 -5.15 5.76
CA TYR A 178 -4.08 -4.96 6.97
C TYR A 178 -3.20 -4.40 8.08
N HIS A 179 -3.67 -3.40 8.81
CA HIS A 179 -2.90 -2.80 9.89
C HIS A 179 -3.71 -2.56 11.15
N GLU A 180 -3.00 -2.68 12.27
CA GLU A 180 -3.56 -2.64 13.62
C GLU A 180 -2.53 -2.01 14.55
N ASN A 181 -2.98 -1.35 15.62
CA ASN A 181 -2.12 -0.91 16.71
C ASN A 181 -2.72 -1.41 18.03
N ILE A 182 -2.08 -2.39 18.67
CA ILE A 182 -2.62 -3.08 19.85
C ILE A 182 -1.80 -2.79 21.12
N PRO A 183 -2.39 -2.89 22.31
CA PRO A 183 -1.64 -2.98 23.56
C PRO A 183 -0.74 -4.23 23.58
N ALA A 184 0.47 -4.14 24.13
CA ALA A 184 1.42 -5.26 24.14
C ALA A 184 0.86 -6.53 24.84
N ASN A 185 0.09 -6.35 25.91
CA ASN A 185 -0.57 -7.44 26.64
C ASN A 185 -1.76 -8.09 25.89
N ALA A 186 -2.18 -7.53 24.74
CA ALA A 186 -3.26 -8.06 23.92
C ALA A 186 -2.79 -9.01 22.80
N LEU A 187 -1.47 -9.24 22.66
CA LEU A 187 -0.88 -10.00 21.56
C LEU A 187 -1.52 -11.38 21.35
N ASP A 188 -1.80 -12.14 22.42
CA ASP A 188 -2.38 -13.48 22.29
C ASP A 188 -3.81 -13.44 21.74
N LYS A 189 -4.62 -12.47 22.20
CA LYS A 189 -5.98 -12.27 21.68
C LYS A 189 -5.95 -11.77 20.24
N PHE A 190 -5.03 -10.86 19.93
CA PHE A 190 -4.79 -10.40 18.57
C PHE A 190 -4.48 -11.57 17.63
N LEU A 191 -3.50 -12.42 17.98
CA LEU A 191 -3.11 -13.55 17.16
C LEU A 191 -4.25 -14.56 16.99
N ALA A 192 -5.07 -14.78 18.03
CA ALA A 192 -6.27 -15.62 17.91
C ALA A 192 -7.25 -15.07 16.85
N VAL A 193 -7.56 -13.77 16.90
CA VAL A 193 -8.46 -13.14 15.92
C VAL A 193 -7.86 -13.13 14.52
N GLN A 194 -6.59 -12.74 14.36
CA GLN A 194 -5.96 -12.69 13.03
C GLN A 194 -5.78 -14.08 12.43
N SER A 195 -5.33 -15.07 13.21
CA SER A 195 -5.19 -16.43 12.71
C SER A 195 -6.52 -16.99 12.21
N GLU A 196 -7.63 -16.66 12.86
CA GLU A 196 -8.97 -17.05 12.42
C GLU A 196 -9.41 -16.28 11.17
N ARG A 197 -9.21 -14.95 11.14
CA ARG A 197 -9.51 -14.08 9.99
C ARG A 197 -8.94 -14.61 8.68
N PHE A 198 -7.68 -15.09 8.72
CA PHE A 198 -6.99 -15.66 7.57
C PHE A 198 -7.18 -17.17 7.39
N ARG A 199 -8.03 -17.83 8.20
CA ARG A 199 -8.29 -19.27 8.08
C ARG A 199 -9.39 -19.56 7.08
N ASN A 200 -10.52 -18.87 7.21
CA ASN A 200 -11.70 -19.08 6.36
C ASN A 200 -12.62 -17.84 6.35
N PRO A 201 -12.25 -16.77 5.62
CA PRO A 201 -13.09 -15.59 5.50
C PRO A 201 -14.40 -15.93 4.78
N ILE A 202 -15.51 -15.43 5.32
CA ILE A 202 -16.85 -15.62 4.76
C ILE A 202 -17.32 -14.32 4.11
N LEU A 203 -17.79 -14.41 2.87
CA LEU A 203 -18.29 -13.28 2.09
C LEU A 203 -19.72 -12.88 2.50
N ARG A 204 -20.02 -12.84 3.81
CA ARG A 204 -21.33 -12.44 4.32
C ARG A 204 -21.53 -10.94 4.10
N ILE A 205 -22.80 -10.51 4.06
CA ILE A 205 -23.21 -9.12 3.80
C ILE A 205 -22.60 -8.51 2.51
N PHE A 206 -22.16 -9.36 1.56
CA PHE A 206 -21.55 -8.93 0.31
C PHE A 206 -22.44 -7.96 -0.48
N HIS A 207 -23.75 -8.19 -0.51
CA HIS A 207 -24.68 -7.32 -1.23
C HIS A 207 -24.66 -5.88 -0.71
N THR A 208 -24.56 -5.68 0.60
CA THR A 208 -24.43 -4.33 1.19
C THR A 208 -23.04 -3.75 0.95
N GLU A 209 -22.00 -4.59 0.98
CA GLU A 209 -20.63 -4.14 0.74
C GLU A 209 -20.38 -3.71 -0.71
N LEU A 210 -21.05 -4.35 -1.66
CA LEU A 210 -21.07 -3.98 -3.07
C LEU A 210 -21.47 -2.50 -3.25
N GLU A 211 -22.52 -2.07 -2.55
CA GLU A 211 -22.98 -0.67 -2.59
C GLU A 211 -21.96 0.29 -1.98
N ALA A 212 -21.27 -0.11 -0.91
CA ALA A 212 -20.23 0.72 -0.30
C ALA A 212 -19.04 0.94 -1.25
N VAL A 213 -18.61 -0.09 -1.99
CA VAL A 213 -17.53 0.03 -2.98
C VAL A 213 -17.97 0.81 -4.21
N TYR A 214 -19.24 0.73 -4.63
CA TYR A 214 -19.76 1.64 -5.66
C TYR A 214 -19.72 3.09 -5.22
N GLU A 215 -20.10 3.38 -3.98
CA GLU A 215 -20.06 4.74 -3.47
C GLU A 215 -18.62 5.26 -3.42
N GLU A 216 -17.65 4.41 -3.07
CA GLU A 216 -16.23 4.75 -3.19
C GLU A 216 -15.83 5.04 -4.63
N LYS A 217 -16.27 4.23 -5.60
CA LYS A 217 -16.01 4.49 -7.02
C LYS A 217 -16.62 5.81 -7.48
N ASN A 218 -17.86 6.11 -7.09
CA ASN A 218 -18.52 7.36 -7.44
C ASN A 218 -17.76 8.57 -6.86
N ARG A 219 -17.35 8.49 -5.59
CA ARG A 219 -16.51 9.52 -4.96
C ARG A 219 -15.16 9.68 -5.66
N SER A 220 -14.57 8.60 -6.17
CA SER A 220 -13.32 8.66 -6.94
C SER A 220 -13.51 9.40 -8.26
N LEU A 221 -14.67 9.25 -8.92
CA LEU A 221 -14.99 9.89 -10.19
C LEU A 221 -15.22 11.40 -10.06
N ASP A 222 -15.67 11.86 -8.89
CA ASP A 222 -15.87 13.31 -8.62
C ASP A 222 -14.63 14.01 -8.06
N ASN A 223 -13.61 13.25 -7.67
CA ASN A 223 -12.41 13.80 -7.04
C ASN A 223 -11.29 14.11 -8.06
N ASP A 224 -10.90 15.38 -8.14
CA ASP A 224 -9.92 15.84 -9.14
C ASP A 224 -8.52 15.26 -8.93
N GLY A 225 -8.14 15.00 -7.68
CA GLY A 225 -6.88 14.32 -7.36
C GLY A 225 -6.84 12.91 -7.95
N TRP A 226 -7.93 12.14 -7.79
CA TRP A 226 -8.06 10.80 -8.35
C TRP A 226 -8.11 10.82 -9.88
N LYS A 227 -8.88 11.73 -10.50
CA LYS A 227 -8.89 11.90 -11.97
C LYS A 227 -7.49 12.17 -12.53
N VAL A 228 -6.72 13.05 -11.87
CA VAL A 228 -5.35 13.36 -12.26
C VAL A 228 -4.43 12.15 -12.10
N GLN A 229 -4.56 11.37 -11.02
CA GLN A 229 -3.79 10.14 -10.84
C GLN A 229 -4.12 9.10 -11.92
N GLU A 230 -5.40 8.79 -12.15
CA GLU A 230 -5.83 7.81 -13.16
C GLU A 230 -5.37 8.20 -14.58
N ALA A 231 -5.51 9.49 -14.94
CA ALA A 231 -5.03 10.01 -16.21
C ALA A 231 -3.50 9.91 -16.33
N MET A 232 -2.77 10.29 -15.28
CA MET A 232 -1.31 10.17 -15.22
C MET A 232 -0.87 8.71 -15.41
N HIS A 233 -1.49 7.77 -14.70
CA HIS A 233 -1.18 6.35 -14.82
C HIS A 233 -1.46 5.81 -16.22
N THR A 234 -2.62 6.13 -16.79
CA THR A 234 -2.99 5.73 -18.15
C THR A 234 -1.97 6.21 -19.19
N LEU A 235 -1.49 7.46 -19.05
CA LEU A 235 -0.54 8.06 -19.98
C LEU A 235 0.89 7.52 -19.83
N LEU A 236 1.33 7.24 -18.60
CA LEU A 236 2.66 6.70 -18.32
C LEU A 236 2.75 5.20 -18.61
N PHE A 237 1.63 4.49 -18.49
CA PHE A 237 1.54 3.03 -18.56
C PHE A 237 0.40 2.56 -19.49
N PRO A 238 0.50 2.84 -20.80
CA PRO A 238 -0.55 2.51 -21.77
C PRO A 238 -0.74 1.00 -22.03
N THR A 239 0.19 0.14 -21.59
CA THR A 239 0.08 -1.31 -21.79
C THR A 239 0.12 -2.09 -20.47
N HIS A 240 0.73 -1.54 -19.44
CA HIS A 240 0.93 -2.16 -18.14
C HIS A 240 -0.27 -1.94 -17.19
N ASN A 241 -0.56 -2.90 -16.29
CA ASN A 241 -1.73 -2.83 -15.41
C ASN A 241 -1.75 -1.60 -14.49
N TYR A 242 -0.59 -1.00 -14.20
CA TYR A 242 -0.51 0.29 -13.50
C TYR A 242 -1.38 1.39 -14.13
N GLY A 243 -1.55 1.39 -15.47
CA GLY A 243 -2.41 2.33 -16.18
C GLY A 243 -3.67 1.70 -16.77
N GLN A 244 -3.71 0.37 -16.92
CA GLN A 244 -4.85 -0.32 -17.54
C GLN A 244 -5.89 -0.84 -16.52
N GLN A 245 -5.54 -0.97 -15.25
CA GLN A 245 -6.42 -1.48 -14.20
C GLN A 245 -6.41 -0.55 -12.99
N THR A 246 -7.55 0.07 -12.69
CA THR A 246 -7.69 0.85 -11.46
C THR A 246 -7.90 -0.10 -10.27
N THR A 247 -7.42 0.30 -9.09
CA THR A 247 -7.56 -0.52 -7.88
C THR A 247 -9.00 -0.72 -7.44
N ILE A 248 -9.83 0.31 -7.57
CA ILE A 248 -11.26 0.20 -7.26
C ILE A 248 -11.98 -0.61 -8.34
N GLY A 249 -11.46 -0.67 -9.57
CA GLY A 249 -12.09 -1.34 -10.71
C GLY A 249 -12.99 -0.43 -11.56
N THR A 250 -13.55 -1.02 -12.61
CA THR A 250 -14.50 -0.36 -13.53
C THR A 250 -15.93 -0.51 -13.05
N ILE A 251 -16.80 0.46 -13.36
CA ILE A 251 -18.23 0.36 -13.02
C ILE A 251 -18.85 -0.93 -13.57
N GLU A 252 -18.45 -1.34 -14.77
CA GLU A 252 -18.93 -2.57 -15.41
C GLU A 252 -18.60 -3.82 -14.59
N HIS A 253 -17.33 -4.00 -14.21
CA HIS A 253 -16.91 -5.17 -13.43
C HIS A 253 -17.50 -5.15 -12.02
N LEU A 254 -17.56 -3.97 -11.39
CA LEU A 254 -18.22 -3.83 -10.09
C LEU A 254 -19.70 -4.21 -10.18
N LYS A 255 -20.40 -3.91 -11.30
CA LYS A 255 -21.79 -4.31 -11.62
C LYS A 255 -21.98 -5.77 -12.00
N ASN A 256 -20.91 -6.53 -12.06
CA ASN A 256 -20.96 -7.94 -12.42
C ASN A 256 -20.02 -8.79 -11.55
N PRO A 257 -20.17 -8.77 -10.21
CA PRO A 257 -19.24 -9.47 -9.33
C PRO A 257 -19.35 -10.99 -9.46
N SER A 258 -18.26 -11.70 -9.17
CA SER A 258 -18.24 -13.16 -8.97
C SER A 258 -17.65 -13.49 -7.61
N LEU A 259 -18.48 -14.02 -6.70
CA LEU A 259 -18.02 -14.44 -5.36
C LEU A 259 -17.09 -15.65 -5.48
N LYS A 260 -17.28 -16.48 -6.50
CA LYS A 260 -16.36 -17.57 -6.82
C LYS A 260 -14.98 -17.04 -7.20
N ALA A 261 -14.90 -16.01 -8.05
CA ALA A 261 -13.64 -15.39 -8.42
C ALA A 261 -12.92 -14.79 -7.19
N ILE A 262 -13.65 -14.13 -6.30
CA ILE A 262 -13.11 -13.58 -5.03
C ILE A 262 -12.48 -14.68 -4.17
N ARG A 263 -13.18 -15.81 -3.98
CA ARG A 263 -12.64 -16.95 -3.20
C ARG A 263 -11.44 -17.61 -3.88
N ASN A 264 -11.46 -17.76 -5.19
CA ASN A 264 -10.34 -18.31 -5.95
C ASN A 264 -9.09 -17.44 -5.79
N TYR A 265 -9.25 -16.11 -5.90
CA TYR A 265 -8.18 -15.15 -5.70
C TYR A 265 -7.60 -15.25 -4.28
N TYR A 266 -8.44 -15.31 -3.26
CA TYR A 266 -8.01 -15.54 -1.89
C TYR A 266 -7.17 -16.83 -1.77
N HIS A 267 -7.68 -17.95 -2.26
CA HIS A 267 -6.98 -19.24 -2.17
C HIS A 267 -5.69 -19.33 -3.00
N GLN A 268 -5.55 -18.49 -4.02
CA GLN A 268 -4.37 -18.39 -4.87
C GLN A 268 -3.27 -17.54 -4.22
N TYR A 269 -3.62 -16.37 -3.69
CA TYR A 269 -2.66 -15.35 -3.29
C TYR A 269 -2.45 -15.22 -1.78
N TYR A 270 -3.44 -15.55 -0.95
CA TYR A 270 -3.37 -15.46 0.52
C TYR A 270 -2.79 -16.75 1.09
N VAL A 271 -1.55 -17.01 0.72
CA VAL A 271 -0.75 -18.19 1.12
C VAL A 271 0.49 -17.72 1.89
N PRO A 272 1.01 -18.52 2.84
CA PRO A 272 2.01 -18.04 3.80
C PRO A 272 3.29 -17.54 3.11
N ASN A 273 3.75 -18.21 2.05
CA ASN A 273 4.92 -17.81 1.27
C ASN A 273 4.70 -16.58 0.36
N ASN A 274 3.54 -15.93 0.44
CA ASN A 274 3.21 -14.68 -0.25
C ASN A 274 2.68 -13.60 0.72
N MET A 275 2.82 -13.84 2.02
CA MET A 275 2.37 -12.96 3.09
C MET A 275 3.54 -12.63 4.03
N ALA A 276 3.38 -11.55 4.79
CA ALA A 276 4.23 -11.29 5.94
C ALA A 276 3.43 -10.86 7.17
N ILE A 277 4.06 -10.96 8.34
CA ILE A 277 3.61 -10.30 9.58
C ILE A 277 4.74 -9.39 10.04
N VAL A 278 4.48 -8.10 10.06
CA VAL A 278 5.44 -7.07 10.46
C VAL A 278 4.95 -6.46 11.77
N MET A 279 5.77 -6.54 12.81
CA MET A 279 5.45 -5.98 14.13
C MET A 279 6.57 -5.06 14.61
N ALA A 280 6.18 -3.89 15.13
CA ALA A 280 7.09 -2.96 15.79
C ALA A 280 6.49 -2.47 17.11
N GLY A 281 7.25 -2.53 18.21
CA GLY A 281 6.76 -2.11 19.53
C GLY A 281 7.25 -2.97 20.70
N ASP A 282 6.54 -2.87 21.83
CA ASP A 282 6.97 -3.45 23.10
C ASP A 282 6.67 -4.95 23.15
N PHE A 283 7.69 -5.75 22.85
CA PHE A 283 7.64 -7.20 22.95
C PHE A 283 9.04 -7.83 22.92
N LYS A 284 9.11 -9.11 23.31
CA LYS A 284 10.33 -9.93 23.19
C LYS A 284 10.28 -10.77 21.90
N PRO A 285 11.20 -10.57 20.94
CA PRO A 285 11.12 -11.24 19.64
C PRO A 285 11.09 -12.78 19.71
N ASP A 286 11.85 -13.38 20.63
CA ASP A 286 11.92 -14.85 20.81
C ASP A 286 10.60 -15.46 21.30
N GLU A 287 9.78 -14.69 22.03
CA GLU A 287 8.46 -15.13 22.49
C GLU A 287 7.41 -14.92 21.38
N VAL A 288 7.43 -13.76 20.73
CA VAL A 288 6.49 -13.42 19.67
C VAL A 288 6.60 -14.34 18.46
N ILE A 289 7.82 -14.67 18.01
CA ILE A 289 8.01 -15.54 16.84
C ILE A 289 7.39 -16.93 17.05
N LYS A 290 7.50 -17.49 18.26
CA LYS A 290 6.88 -18.77 18.63
C LYS A 290 5.37 -18.71 18.55
N LYS A 291 4.78 -17.61 19.06
CA LYS A 291 3.32 -17.40 19.05
C LYS A 291 2.79 -17.23 17.64
N ILE A 292 3.50 -16.47 16.79
CA ILE A 292 3.15 -16.30 15.37
C ILE A 292 3.23 -17.64 14.63
N ASP A 293 4.34 -18.39 14.81
CA ASP A 293 4.52 -19.71 14.19
C ASP A 293 3.37 -20.66 14.58
N ALA A 294 3.04 -20.75 15.87
CA ALA A 294 1.92 -21.55 16.34
C ALA A 294 0.56 -21.10 15.76
N ALA A 295 0.28 -19.80 15.74
CA ALA A 295 -0.99 -19.26 15.28
C ALA A 295 -1.24 -19.48 13.78
N PHE A 296 -0.19 -19.41 12.95
CA PHE A 296 -0.30 -19.53 11.49
C PHE A 296 0.20 -20.88 10.94
N ALA A 297 0.57 -21.84 11.81
CA ALA A 297 1.07 -23.16 11.41
C ALA A 297 0.11 -23.95 10.50
N TYR A 298 -1.19 -23.67 10.56
CA TYR A 298 -2.19 -24.33 9.71
C TYR A 298 -2.08 -23.95 8.23
N MET A 299 -1.48 -22.80 7.92
CA MET A 299 -1.35 -22.30 6.56
C MET A 299 -0.37 -23.16 5.76
N LYS A 300 -0.74 -23.50 4.52
CA LYS A 300 0.11 -24.30 3.62
C LYS A 300 0.62 -23.43 2.47
N PRO A 301 1.93 -23.45 2.18
CA PRO A 301 2.47 -22.72 1.05
C PRO A 301 1.94 -23.27 -0.27
N LYS A 302 1.87 -22.40 -1.27
CA LYS A 302 1.56 -22.78 -2.66
C LYS A 302 2.46 -21.99 -3.61
N PRO A 303 2.74 -22.50 -4.82
CA PRO A 303 3.31 -21.68 -5.88
C PRO A 303 2.44 -20.45 -6.09
N VAL A 304 3.07 -19.27 -6.11
CA VAL A 304 2.41 -18.01 -6.45
C VAL A 304 3.03 -17.48 -7.72
N GLU A 305 2.18 -17.24 -8.71
CA GLU A 305 2.58 -16.60 -9.95
C GLU A 305 2.68 -15.09 -9.71
N GLU A 306 3.89 -14.56 -9.85
CA GLU A 306 4.05 -13.11 -9.85
C GLU A 306 3.49 -12.52 -11.13
N TYR A 307 2.77 -11.40 -11.01
CA TYR A 307 2.39 -10.61 -12.17
C TYR A 307 3.64 -10.20 -12.96
N LYS A 308 3.58 -10.42 -14.28
CA LYS A 308 4.59 -10.00 -15.25
C LYS A 308 3.88 -9.27 -16.38
N GLY A 309 3.76 -7.96 -16.22
CA GLY A 309 3.15 -7.09 -17.22
C GLY A 309 4.00 -6.93 -18.48
N PRO A 310 3.43 -6.38 -19.56
CA PRO A 310 4.19 -5.98 -20.73
C PRO A 310 5.21 -4.89 -20.36
N VAL A 311 6.35 -4.89 -21.04
CA VAL A 311 7.35 -3.82 -20.91
C VAL A 311 6.88 -2.63 -21.75
N GLU A 312 6.83 -1.45 -21.13
CA GLU A 312 6.39 -0.24 -21.79
C GLU A 312 7.42 0.25 -22.81
N ALA A 313 6.93 0.66 -23.98
CA ALA A 313 7.75 1.37 -24.95
C ALA A 313 8.18 2.74 -24.40
N PRO A 314 9.35 3.29 -24.78
CA PRO A 314 9.75 4.65 -24.44
C PRO A 314 8.64 5.67 -24.76
N LEU A 315 8.46 6.66 -23.89
CA LEU A 315 7.47 7.73 -24.12
C LEU A 315 7.85 8.49 -25.40
N ALA A 316 6.87 8.69 -26.29
CA ALA A 316 7.10 9.29 -27.62
C ALA A 316 7.34 10.81 -27.60
N GLY A 317 7.37 11.44 -26.42
CA GLY A 317 7.60 12.87 -26.24
C GLY A 317 6.75 13.47 -25.12
N LEU A 318 6.62 14.80 -25.13
CA LEU A 318 5.76 15.54 -24.21
C LEU A 318 4.28 15.25 -24.52
N ILE A 319 3.54 14.84 -23.50
CA ILE A 319 2.08 14.71 -23.55
C ILE A 319 1.49 15.73 -22.58
N VAL A 320 0.55 16.54 -23.07
CA VAL A 320 -0.19 17.50 -22.25
C VAL A 320 -1.64 17.04 -22.14
N LYS A 321 -2.15 16.99 -20.92
CA LYS A 321 -3.55 16.64 -20.64
C LYS A 321 -4.12 17.61 -19.62
N GLU A 322 -5.23 18.24 -19.99
CA GLU A 322 -6.05 19.04 -19.09
C GLU A 322 -7.12 18.17 -18.45
N ILE A 323 -7.26 18.29 -17.13
CA ILE A 323 -8.26 17.59 -16.33
C ILE A 323 -9.09 18.65 -15.63
N TYR A 324 -10.41 18.56 -15.81
CA TYR A 324 -11.36 19.54 -15.30
C TYR A 324 -12.09 19.03 -14.06
N GLY A 325 -12.38 19.95 -13.14
CA GLY A 325 -13.13 19.67 -11.94
C GLY A 325 -13.34 20.90 -11.06
N PRO A 326 -14.10 20.75 -9.95
CA PRO A 326 -14.51 21.88 -9.13
C PRO A 326 -13.39 22.44 -8.22
N SER A 327 -12.26 21.74 -8.10
CA SER A 327 -11.16 22.16 -7.22
C SER A 327 -10.29 23.26 -7.85
N ALA A 328 -9.51 23.93 -7.01
CA ALA A 328 -8.52 24.90 -7.48
C ALA A 328 -7.51 24.26 -8.45
N GLU A 329 -7.08 25.04 -9.44
CA GLU A 329 -6.14 24.59 -10.46
C GLU A 329 -4.81 24.12 -9.85
N THR A 330 -4.19 23.10 -10.45
CA THR A 330 -2.87 22.60 -10.05
C THR A 330 -2.07 22.23 -11.30
N MET A 331 -0.75 22.46 -11.27
CA MET A 331 0.16 22.00 -12.32
C MET A 331 0.91 20.77 -11.84
N ARG A 332 1.00 19.74 -12.69
CA ARG A 332 1.85 18.56 -12.47
C ARG A 332 2.70 18.27 -13.70
N ILE A 333 3.99 18.02 -13.47
CA ILE A 333 4.93 17.55 -14.48
C ILE A 333 5.44 16.19 -14.01
N VAL A 334 5.26 15.16 -14.83
CA VAL A 334 5.48 13.76 -14.44
C VAL A 334 6.42 13.07 -15.42
N TYR A 335 7.25 12.18 -14.90
CA TYR A 335 8.23 11.41 -15.65
C TYR A 335 8.16 9.95 -15.21
N ARG A 336 8.19 9.02 -16.17
CA ARG A 336 8.38 7.60 -15.87
C ARG A 336 9.85 7.34 -15.56
N THR A 337 10.13 6.71 -14.43
CA THR A 337 11.46 6.30 -13.98
C THR A 337 11.59 4.77 -13.97
N GLY A 338 12.79 4.28 -13.68
CA GLY A 338 13.08 2.84 -13.61
C GLY A 338 12.39 2.11 -12.45
N PRO A 339 12.46 0.76 -12.44
CA PRO A 339 11.86 -0.11 -11.41
C PRO A 339 12.44 0.11 -10.02
N ALA A 340 11.76 -0.41 -8.99
CA ALA A 340 12.27 -0.39 -7.63
C ALA A 340 13.64 -1.10 -7.56
N ASN A 341 14.51 -0.64 -6.66
CA ASN A 341 15.87 -1.15 -6.49
C ASN A 341 16.76 -1.01 -7.74
N SER A 342 16.48 -0.03 -8.60
CA SER A 342 17.35 0.35 -9.72
C SER A 342 18.10 1.64 -9.42
N LYS A 343 19.23 1.84 -10.10
CA LYS A 343 19.98 3.09 -10.04
C LYS A 343 19.12 4.31 -10.40
N ASP A 344 18.19 4.15 -11.34
CA ASP A 344 17.30 5.23 -11.77
C ASP A 344 16.33 5.64 -10.66
N ALA A 345 15.81 4.68 -9.89
CA ALA A 345 14.97 4.94 -8.72
C ALA A 345 15.77 5.69 -7.63
N ASP A 346 17.00 5.25 -7.35
CA ASP A 346 17.88 5.91 -6.37
C ASP A 346 18.19 7.35 -6.79
N LEU A 347 18.56 7.56 -8.06
CA LEU A 347 18.83 8.88 -8.61
C LEU A 347 17.59 9.78 -8.57
N ALA A 348 16.42 9.27 -8.93
CA ALA A 348 15.18 10.03 -8.87
C ALA A 348 14.81 10.41 -7.43
N SER A 349 15.09 9.55 -6.45
CA SER A 349 14.91 9.88 -5.02
C SER A 349 15.85 11.00 -4.58
N VAL A 350 17.14 10.94 -4.95
CA VAL A 350 18.11 12.00 -4.64
C VAL A 350 17.70 13.33 -5.28
N VAL A 351 17.31 13.30 -6.55
CA VAL A 351 16.80 14.47 -7.28
C VAL A 351 15.58 15.06 -6.57
N SER A 352 14.64 14.22 -6.14
CA SER A 352 13.46 14.65 -5.39
C SER A 352 13.85 15.36 -4.10
N SER A 353 14.81 14.84 -3.32
CA SER A 353 15.25 15.43 -2.06
C SER A 353 16.02 16.74 -2.22
N ILE A 354 16.77 16.91 -3.31
CA ILE A 354 17.44 18.19 -3.63
C ILE A 354 16.39 19.24 -4.03
N LEU A 355 15.35 18.83 -4.76
CA LEU A 355 14.29 19.74 -5.17
C LEU A 355 13.34 20.10 -4.02
N SER A 356 12.98 19.15 -3.17
CA SER A 356 12.06 19.36 -2.04
C SER A 356 12.38 18.43 -0.87
N ASN A 357 12.73 19.03 0.26
CA ASN A 357 12.97 18.33 1.53
C ASN A 357 12.29 19.02 2.73
N GLY A 358 11.46 20.02 2.46
CA GLY A 358 10.69 20.76 3.46
C GLY A 358 11.49 21.81 4.23
N LYS A 359 12.77 22.01 3.90
CA LYS A 359 13.64 22.99 4.59
C LYS A 359 14.42 23.87 3.63
N ALA A 360 15.20 23.24 2.75
CA ALA A 360 16.25 23.88 1.96
C ALA A 360 16.32 23.34 0.52
N GLY A 361 15.36 22.54 0.06
CA GLY A 361 15.29 22.14 -1.34
C GLY A 361 15.07 23.34 -2.26
N LEU A 362 15.41 23.20 -3.54
CA LEU A 362 15.27 24.28 -4.53
C LEU A 362 13.84 24.84 -4.59
N LEU A 363 12.82 23.98 -4.62
CA LEU A 363 11.41 24.39 -4.61
C LEU A 363 11.05 25.05 -3.28
N ASP A 364 11.60 24.57 -2.17
CA ASP A 364 11.34 25.13 -0.84
C ASP A 364 11.86 26.57 -0.73
N LEU A 365 13.09 26.81 -1.18
CA LEU A 365 13.75 28.12 -1.07
C LEU A 365 13.28 29.09 -2.16
N ASN A 366 13.25 28.65 -3.41
CA ASN A 366 13.03 29.54 -4.55
C ASN A 366 11.54 29.81 -4.80
N LEU A 367 10.67 28.85 -4.47
CA LEU A 367 9.24 28.95 -4.78
C LEU A 367 8.40 29.16 -3.52
N ASN A 368 8.51 28.27 -2.54
CA ASN A 368 7.64 28.28 -1.35
C ASN A 368 7.96 29.45 -0.42
N LYS A 369 9.22 29.60 0.02
CA LYS A 369 9.62 30.70 0.91
C LYS A 369 9.49 32.07 0.25
N GLN A 370 9.71 32.16 -1.06
CA GLN A 370 9.52 33.39 -1.82
C GLN A 370 8.06 33.62 -2.26
N GLN A 371 7.14 32.70 -1.91
CA GLN A 371 5.72 32.77 -2.26
C GLN A 371 5.50 33.03 -3.76
N LYS A 372 6.29 32.40 -4.63
CA LYS A 372 6.14 32.50 -6.10
C LYS A 372 4.91 31.73 -6.60
N VAL A 373 4.51 30.72 -5.83
CA VAL A 373 3.32 29.88 -5.97
C VAL A 373 2.72 29.69 -4.57
N LEU A 374 1.50 29.14 -4.45
CA LEU A 374 0.91 28.84 -3.13
C LEU A 374 1.63 27.68 -2.43
N GLY A 375 2.14 26.74 -3.21
CA GLY A 375 2.95 25.63 -2.77
C GLY A 375 3.52 24.88 -3.97
N ALA A 376 4.71 24.33 -3.81
CA ALA A 376 5.38 23.46 -4.77
C ALA A 376 6.09 22.32 -4.05
N GLY A 377 6.20 21.18 -4.73
CA GLY A 377 6.90 20.01 -4.24
C GLY A 377 7.40 19.12 -5.35
N ALA A 378 8.32 18.24 -5.00
CA ALA A 378 8.80 17.15 -5.82
C ALA A 378 8.62 15.84 -5.05
N GLY A 379 8.38 14.75 -5.76
CA GLY A 379 8.22 13.44 -5.15
C GLY A 379 8.51 12.32 -6.13
N ILE A 380 8.86 11.16 -5.57
CA ILE A 380 8.90 9.89 -6.31
C ILE A 380 7.83 8.96 -5.77
N ARG A 381 7.15 8.27 -6.68
CA ARG A 381 6.34 7.09 -6.36
C ARG A 381 6.98 5.90 -7.05
N GLN A 382 7.51 4.99 -6.23
CA GLN A 382 8.19 3.81 -6.73
C GLN A 382 7.24 2.61 -6.76
N TYR A 383 7.30 1.85 -7.85
CA TYR A 383 6.64 0.56 -8.00
C TYR A 383 7.67 -0.52 -8.32
N LYS A 384 7.28 -1.80 -8.30
CA LYS A 384 8.16 -2.91 -8.63
C LYS A 384 8.77 -2.75 -10.03
N ASP A 385 7.94 -2.51 -11.04
CA ASP A 385 8.35 -2.59 -12.45
C ASP A 385 8.73 -1.20 -13.03
N TYR A 386 8.27 -0.11 -12.43
CA TYR A 386 8.56 1.27 -12.84
C TYR A 386 8.51 2.24 -11.65
N GLY A 387 8.86 3.50 -11.87
CA GLY A 387 8.57 4.57 -10.94
C GLY A 387 7.97 5.79 -11.64
N VAL A 388 7.51 6.74 -10.85
CA VAL A 388 7.00 8.03 -11.30
C VAL A 388 7.65 9.12 -10.48
N PHE A 389 8.45 9.95 -11.13
CA PHE A 389 8.92 11.21 -10.56
C PHE A 389 7.94 12.31 -10.94
N GLN A 390 7.57 13.16 -9.98
CA GLN A 390 6.62 14.25 -10.21
C GLN A 390 7.06 15.55 -9.57
N LEU A 391 6.77 16.65 -10.26
CA LEU A 391 6.75 18.01 -9.75
C LEU A 391 5.29 18.44 -9.66
N LEU A 392 4.93 19.16 -8.60
CA LEU A 392 3.61 19.75 -8.44
C LEU A 392 3.72 21.19 -7.95
N ALA A 393 2.82 22.04 -8.41
CA ALA A 393 2.66 23.38 -7.84
C ALA A 393 1.23 23.92 -7.98
N ASN A 394 0.84 24.77 -7.02
CA ASN A 394 -0.44 25.44 -6.96
C ASN A 394 -0.30 26.92 -7.37
N PRO A 395 -0.94 27.39 -8.46
CA PRO A 395 -0.90 28.78 -8.89
C PRO A 395 -1.44 29.71 -7.81
N LYS A 396 -0.91 30.93 -7.76
CA LYS A 396 -1.55 32.04 -7.04
C LYS A 396 -2.66 32.65 -7.89
N GLN A 397 -3.50 33.48 -7.27
CA GLN A 397 -4.48 34.27 -8.00
C GLN A 397 -3.81 35.11 -9.10
N GLY A 398 -4.35 35.03 -10.32
CA GLY A 398 -3.84 35.72 -11.50
C GLY A 398 -2.65 35.06 -12.20
N GLN A 399 -2.16 33.92 -11.70
CA GLN A 399 -1.09 33.15 -12.32
C GLN A 399 -1.67 32.06 -13.22
N THR A 400 -1.17 31.93 -14.45
CA THR A 400 -1.60 30.88 -15.38
C THR A 400 -0.87 29.56 -15.11
N LEU A 401 -1.49 28.43 -15.48
CA LEU A 401 -0.84 27.12 -15.41
C LEU A 401 0.46 27.04 -16.24
N GLU A 402 0.51 27.74 -17.37
CA GLU A 402 1.72 27.83 -18.20
C GLU A 402 2.87 28.52 -17.45
N GLN A 403 2.59 29.64 -16.76
CA GLN A 403 3.59 30.30 -15.93
C GLN A 403 4.09 29.40 -14.80
N VAL A 404 3.20 28.63 -14.17
CA VAL A 404 3.58 27.67 -13.12
C VAL A 404 4.47 26.56 -13.68
N LYS A 405 4.14 26.04 -14.87
CA LYS A 405 4.95 25.03 -15.57
C LYS A 405 6.37 25.55 -15.82
N ASP A 406 6.50 26.76 -16.34
CA ASP A 406 7.81 27.35 -16.63
C ASP A 406 8.64 27.55 -15.36
N ILE A 407 8.02 28.01 -14.27
CA ILE A 407 8.67 28.17 -12.95
C ILE A 407 9.18 26.83 -12.40
N LEU A 408 8.41 25.74 -12.55
CA LEU A 408 8.82 24.40 -12.16
C LEU A 408 10.02 23.92 -13.00
N LEU A 409 9.95 24.08 -14.32
CA LEU A 409 11.01 23.67 -15.24
C LEU A 409 12.30 24.48 -15.02
N GLU A 410 12.21 25.76 -14.66
CA GLU A 410 13.38 26.56 -14.29
C GLU A 410 14.16 25.91 -13.13
N GLN A 411 13.48 25.31 -12.15
CA GLN A 411 14.17 24.66 -11.03
C GLN A 411 14.88 23.37 -11.47
N ILE A 412 14.36 22.67 -12.49
CA ILE A 412 15.05 21.54 -13.11
C ILE A 412 16.30 22.01 -13.87
N GLU A 413 16.24 23.15 -14.55
CA GLU A 413 17.43 23.72 -15.21
C GLU A 413 18.49 24.16 -14.19
N LYS A 414 18.10 24.72 -13.04
CA LYS A 414 19.03 25.02 -11.94
C LYS A 414 19.70 23.75 -11.40
N LEU A 415 18.91 22.71 -11.16
CA LEU A 415 19.44 21.41 -10.74
C LEU A 415 20.47 20.87 -11.74
N LYS A 416 20.17 20.90 -13.05
CA LYS A 416 21.08 20.46 -14.12
C LYS A 416 22.39 21.24 -14.15
N LYS A 417 22.36 22.53 -13.80
CA LYS A 417 23.54 23.41 -13.71
C LYS A 417 24.31 23.27 -12.40
N GLY A 418 23.82 22.46 -11.45
CA GLY A 418 24.43 22.35 -10.12
C GLY A 418 24.16 23.56 -9.23
N GLU A 419 23.14 24.37 -9.52
CA GLU A 419 22.79 25.57 -8.76
C GLU A 419 21.98 25.23 -7.50
N PHE A 420 22.52 24.33 -6.67
CA PHE A 420 21.96 23.95 -5.37
C PHE A 420 23.10 23.74 -4.36
N ASP A 421 22.78 23.76 -3.07
CA ASP A 421 23.77 23.53 -2.03
C ASP A 421 24.19 22.04 -2.03
N GLU A 422 25.46 21.74 -2.34
CA GLU A 422 25.99 20.38 -2.37
C GLU A 422 25.87 19.65 -1.02
N SER A 423 25.75 20.38 0.10
CA SER A 423 25.50 19.76 1.41
C SER A 423 24.19 18.96 1.43
N LEU A 424 23.23 19.26 0.54
CA LEU A 424 21.99 18.51 0.37
C LEU A 424 22.22 17.08 -0.13
N ILE A 425 23.35 16.76 -0.76
CA ILE A 425 23.69 15.40 -1.20
C ILE A 425 24.30 14.58 -0.03
N LYS A 426 24.96 15.26 0.91
CA LYS A 426 25.71 14.62 2.01
C LYS A 426 24.85 14.36 3.26
N ALA A 427 23.66 14.96 3.31
CA ALA A 427 22.78 15.02 4.49
C ALA A 427 21.90 13.78 4.70
#